data_AF-A0A7K4IMN2-F1
#
_entry.id   AF-A0A7K4IMN2-F1
#
_cell.length_a   1.000
_cell.length_b   1.000
_cell.length_c   1.000
_cell.angle_alpha   90.00
_cell.angle_beta   90.00
_cell.angle_gamma   90.00
#
_symmetry.space_group_name_H-M   'P 1'
#
loop_
_entity.id
_entity.type
_entity.pdbx_description
1 polymer ?
#
loop_
_entity_poly.entity_id
_entity_poly.type
_entity_poly.pdbx_seq_one_letter_code
_entity_poly.pdbx_strand_id
1 'polypeptide(L)'
;LEVLRSLYDEGADVVILTGGTGLSKRDITVDSIMPLLDREIKGFGELFRSISHKKAGIPSFLSRALAGTLDDKIIFCLPGSPQAVELALDLILPELSHMLYVIKS
;
A
#
# COMPACT_ATOMS: atom_id res chain seq x y z
N LEU A 1 12.16 5.64 -11.13
CA LEU A 1 11.72 5.18 -9.79
C LEU A 1 11.78 3.67 -9.80
N GLU A 2 12.41 3.04 -8.82
CA GLU A 2 12.60 1.59 -8.72
C GLU A 2 11.28 0.81 -8.85
N VAL A 3 10.18 1.38 -8.36
CA VAL A 3 8.81 0.88 -8.54
C VAL A 3 8.44 0.68 -10.01
N LEU A 4 8.67 1.69 -10.85
CA LEU A 4 8.34 1.59 -12.28
C LEU A 4 9.20 0.53 -12.98
N ARG A 5 10.48 0.43 -12.60
CA ARG A 5 11.35 -0.65 -13.07
C ARG A 5 10.79 -2.02 -12.68
N SER A 6 10.39 -2.22 -11.43
CA SER A 6 9.80 -3.50 -11.01
C SER A 6 8.52 -3.83 -11.76
N LEU A 7 7.66 -2.83 -12.03
CA LEU A 7 6.40 -3.01 -12.74
C LEU A 7 6.59 -3.34 -14.23
N TYR A 8 7.50 -2.66 -14.93
CA TYR A 8 7.62 -2.74 -16.39
C TYR A 8 8.82 -3.55 -16.88
N ASP A 9 9.98 -3.44 -16.22
CA ASP A 9 11.21 -4.14 -16.66
C ASP A 9 11.26 -5.56 -16.07
N GLU A 10 10.82 -5.72 -14.82
CA GLU A 10 10.84 -7.02 -14.11
C GLU A 10 9.48 -7.75 -14.18
N GLY A 11 8.45 -7.08 -14.72
CA GLY A 11 7.15 -7.68 -15.01
C GLY A 11 6.30 -7.98 -13.77
N ALA A 12 6.52 -7.28 -12.64
CA ALA A 12 5.72 -7.47 -11.44
C ALA A 12 4.26 -7.04 -11.67
N ASP A 13 3.32 -7.86 -11.22
CA ASP A 13 1.88 -7.53 -11.15
C ASP A 13 1.53 -6.74 -9.88
N VAL A 14 2.34 -6.88 -8.84
CA VAL A 14 2.11 -6.29 -7.52
C VAL A 14 3.44 -5.78 -6.98
N VAL A 15 3.45 -4.55 -6.49
CA VAL A 15 4.59 -3.98 -5.76
C VAL A 15 4.15 -3.59 -4.35
N ILE A 16 4.93 -4.04 -3.36
CA ILE A 16 4.73 -3.68 -1.96
C ILE A 16 5.95 -2.89 -1.50
N LEU A 17 5.70 -1.65 -1.10
CA LEU A 17 6.69 -0.75 -0.50
C LEU A 17 6.51 -0.75 1.01
N THR A 18 7.59 -0.71 1.75
CA THR A 18 7.58 -0.58 3.21
C THR A 18 8.43 0.60 3.66
N GLY A 19 7.88 1.40 4.56
CA GLY A 19 8.54 2.59 5.10
C GLY A 19 8.25 3.88 4.30
N GLY A 20 8.62 5.01 4.89
CA GLY A 20 8.42 6.33 4.28
C GLY A 20 6.96 6.82 4.25
N THR A 21 6.06 6.22 5.05
CA THR A 21 4.63 6.57 5.13
C THR A 21 4.26 7.33 6.41
N GLY A 22 5.23 7.73 7.23
CA GLY A 22 5.01 8.55 8.43
C GLY A 22 4.82 10.04 8.11
N LEU A 23 4.98 10.90 9.12
CA LEU A 23 4.85 12.37 9.01
C LEU A 23 6.20 13.11 8.98
N SER A 24 7.32 12.38 8.99
CA SER A 24 8.64 13.00 8.88
C SER A 24 8.80 13.68 7.53
N LYS A 25 9.65 14.71 7.44
CA LYS A 25 10.05 15.31 6.16
C LYS A 25 10.69 14.30 5.19
N ARG A 26 11.21 13.18 5.72
CA ARG A 26 11.79 12.09 4.92
C ARG A 26 10.77 11.05 4.48
N ASP A 27 9.57 11.06 5.06
CA ASP A 27 8.51 10.13 4.69
C ASP A 27 7.82 10.65 3.42
N ILE A 28 8.29 10.20 2.25
CA ILE A 28 7.83 10.67 0.94
C ILE A 28 7.19 9.58 0.08
N THR A 29 7.09 8.34 0.58
CA THR A 29 6.63 7.18 -0.22
C THR A 29 5.24 7.42 -0.77
N VAL A 30 4.30 7.83 0.08
CA VAL A 30 2.90 8.09 -0.33
C VAL A 30 2.82 9.25 -1.31
N ASP A 31 3.56 10.32 -1.06
CA ASP A 31 3.56 11.52 -1.91
C ASP A 31 4.20 11.25 -3.27
N SER A 32 5.11 10.28 -3.35
CA SER A 32 5.75 9.85 -4.60
C SER A 32 4.88 8.90 -5.41
N ILE A 33 4.08 8.06 -4.74
CA ILE A 33 3.28 7.02 -5.40
C ILE A 33 1.89 7.50 -5.77
N MET A 34 1.22 8.24 -4.90
CA MET A 34 -0.16 8.69 -5.11
C MET A 34 -0.39 9.40 -6.45
N PRO A 35 0.50 10.28 -6.95
CA PRO A 35 0.33 10.94 -8.26
C PRO A 35 0.47 9.99 -9.46
N LEU A 36 1.02 8.80 -9.26
CA LEU A 36 1.20 7.80 -10.32
C LEU A 36 -0.01 6.87 -10.45
N LEU A 37 -0.89 6.82 -9.45
CA LEU A 37 -2.00 5.87 -9.44
C LEU A 37 -3.11 6.31 -10.39
N ASP A 38 -3.63 5.37 -11.17
CA ASP A 38 -4.87 5.57 -11.93
C ASP A 38 -6.07 5.70 -10.98
N ARG A 39 -6.04 4.89 -9.91
CA ARG A 39 -7.09 4.86 -8.90
C ARG A 39 -6.53 4.48 -7.54
N GLU A 40 -6.92 5.24 -6.53
CA GLU A 40 -6.69 4.89 -5.12
C GLU A 40 -7.73 3.89 -4.62
N ILE A 41 -7.29 2.85 -3.92
CA ILE A 41 -8.13 1.90 -3.18
C ILE A 41 -8.32 2.47 -1.76
N LYS A 42 -9.14 3.52 -1.62
CA LYS A 42 -9.34 4.25 -0.35
C LYS A 42 -9.67 3.34 0.83
N GLY A 43 -10.48 2.31 0.58
CA GLY A 43 -10.90 1.33 1.58
C GLY A 43 -9.72 0.59 2.25
N PHE A 44 -8.57 0.43 1.57
CA PHE A 44 -7.40 -0.19 2.17
C PHE A 44 -6.86 0.64 3.34
N GLY A 45 -6.59 1.94 3.11
CA GLY A 45 -6.06 2.82 4.15
C GLY A 45 -7.05 2.99 5.32
N GLU A 46 -8.34 3.06 5.02
CA GLU A 46 -9.41 3.13 6.01
C GLU A 46 -9.46 1.87 6.89
N LEU A 47 -9.50 0.69 6.27
CA LEU A 47 -9.53 -0.59 6.97
C LEU A 47 -8.25 -0.80 7.79
N PHE A 48 -7.09 -0.52 7.19
CA PHE A 48 -5.80 -0.64 7.86
C PHE A 48 -5.74 0.22 9.13
N ARG A 49 -6.14 1.49 9.06
CA ARG A 49 -6.18 2.38 10.24
C ARG A 49 -7.20 1.92 11.28
N SER A 50 -8.37 1.44 10.85
CA SER A 50 -9.42 0.92 11.74
C SER A 50 -8.93 -0.29 12.55
N ILE A 51 -8.30 -1.27 11.90
CA ILE A 51 -7.76 -2.45 12.59
C ILE A 51 -6.54 -2.07 13.42
N SER A 52 -5.66 -1.22 12.90
CA SER A 52 -4.51 -0.71 13.64
C SER A 52 -4.93 0.04 14.91
N HIS A 53 -6.05 0.78 14.89
CA HIS A 53 -6.57 1.47 16.08
C HIS A 53 -6.92 0.48 17.20
N LYS A 54 -7.47 -0.69 16.86
CA LYS A 54 -7.80 -1.73 17.85
C LYS A 54 -6.55 -2.32 18.52
N LYS A 55 -5.41 -2.34 17.81
CA LYS A 55 -4.13 -2.91 18.31
C LYS A 55 -3.21 -1.87 18.96
N ALA A 56 -3.11 -0.67 18.37
CA ALA A 56 -2.11 0.36 18.71
C ALA A 56 -2.72 1.67 19.23
N GLY A 57 -4.05 1.78 19.27
CA GLY A 57 -4.76 2.96 19.78
C GLY A 57 -4.69 4.18 18.86
N ILE A 58 -4.88 5.36 19.45
CA ILE A 58 -4.98 6.66 18.77
C ILE A 58 -3.86 6.90 17.73
N PRO A 59 -2.58 6.58 17.97
CA PRO A 59 -1.51 6.83 16.98
C PRO A 59 -1.73 6.21 15.60
N SER A 60 -2.64 5.23 15.45
CA SER A 60 -2.94 4.61 14.15
C SER A 60 -3.40 5.60 13.09
N PHE A 61 -4.02 6.73 13.45
CA PHE A 61 -4.46 7.74 12.48
C PHE A 61 -3.29 8.43 11.75
N LEU A 62 -2.09 8.38 12.31
CA LEU A 62 -0.88 8.96 11.72
C LEU A 62 -0.36 8.15 10.52
N SER A 63 -0.85 6.92 10.34
CA SER A 63 -0.45 6.07 9.22
C SER A 63 -1.06 6.57 7.91
N ARG A 64 -0.19 6.84 6.94
CA ARG A 64 -0.56 7.14 5.55
C ARG A 64 -0.54 5.91 4.64
N ALA A 65 -0.74 4.71 5.18
CA ALA A 65 -0.81 3.49 4.37
C ALA A 65 -1.81 3.66 3.21
N LEU A 66 -1.37 3.31 2.01
CA LEU A 66 -2.05 3.61 0.73
C LEU A 66 -2.01 2.35 -0.14
N ALA A 67 -3.07 2.13 -0.92
CA ALA A 67 -3.05 1.17 -2.01
C ALA A 67 -3.71 1.77 -3.25
N GLY A 68 -3.32 1.31 -4.43
CA GLY A 68 -3.88 1.77 -5.68
C GLY A 68 -3.51 0.92 -6.87
N THR A 69 -4.09 1.25 -8.01
CA THR A 69 -3.80 0.61 -9.30
C THR A 69 -2.97 1.51 -10.19
N LEU A 70 -2.14 0.90 -11.03
CA LEU A 70 -1.39 1.54 -12.11
C LEU A 70 -1.23 0.52 -13.25
N ASP A 71 -1.79 0.78 -14.43
CA ASP A 71 -1.67 -0.07 -15.64
C ASP A 71 -1.92 -1.57 -15.35
N ASP A 72 -3.10 -1.91 -14.85
CA ASP A 72 -3.52 -3.27 -14.48
C ASP A 72 -2.61 -3.98 -13.44
N LYS A 73 -1.85 -3.20 -12.68
CA LYS A 73 -1.00 -3.65 -11.56
C LYS A 73 -1.46 -3.01 -10.25
N ILE A 74 -1.00 -3.57 -9.13
CA ILE A 74 -1.35 -3.09 -7.79
C ILE A 74 -0.10 -2.58 -7.06
N ILE A 75 -0.21 -1.43 -6.41
CA ILE A 75 0.84 -0.88 -5.56
C ILE A 75 0.31 -0.72 -4.14
N PHE A 76 1.06 -1.20 -3.15
CA PHE A 76 0.83 -0.98 -1.73
C PHE A 76 1.97 -0.18 -1.11
N CYS A 77 1.65 0.87 -0.36
CA CYS A 77 2.59 1.61 0.48
C CYS A 77 2.29 1.31 1.94
N LEU A 78 3.15 0.52 2.58
CA LEU A 78 2.99 0.05 3.95
C LEU A 78 3.90 0.82 4.92
N PRO A 79 3.55 0.89 6.21
CA PRO A 79 4.46 1.41 7.22
C PRO A 79 5.75 0.58 7.33
N GLY A 80 6.79 1.16 7.94
CA GLY A 80 8.09 0.50 8.11
C GLY A 80 8.18 -0.42 9.34
N SER A 81 7.18 -0.41 10.22
CA SER A 81 7.18 -1.29 11.41
C SER A 81 6.83 -2.73 11.00
N PRO A 82 7.61 -3.75 11.43
CA PRO A 82 7.31 -5.15 11.13
C PRO A 82 5.88 -5.57 11.49
N GLN A 83 5.36 -5.11 12.63
CA GLN A 83 4.01 -5.42 13.10
C GLN A 83 2.92 -4.83 12.18
N ALA A 84 3.18 -3.65 11.61
CA ALA A 84 2.28 -3.00 10.68
C ALA A 84 2.32 -3.68 9.31
N VAL A 85 3.50 -4.14 8.88
CA VAL A 85 3.66 -4.92 7.65
C VAL A 85 2.94 -6.26 7.77
N GLU A 86 3.12 -6.98 8.88
CA GLU A 86 2.41 -8.24 9.15
C GLU A 86 0.89 -8.05 9.08
N LEU A 87 0.35 -7.04 9.79
CA LEU A 87 -1.07 -6.71 9.72
C LEU A 87 -1.53 -6.40 8.29
N ALA A 88 -0.74 -5.66 7.51
CA ALA A 88 -1.10 -5.34 6.14
C ALA A 88 -1.10 -6.59 5.25
N LEU A 89 -0.12 -7.48 5.39
CA LEU A 89 -0.04 -8.72 4.63
C LEU A 89 -1.21 -9.66 4.96
N ASP A 90 -1.64 -9.73 6.22
CA ASP A 90 -2.84 -10.47 6.63
C ASP A 90 -4.11 -9.99 5.90
N LEU A 91 -4.17 -8.69 5.56
CA LEU A 91 -5.28 -8.10 4.81
C LEU A 91 -5.14 -8.29 3.30
N ILE A 92 -3.92 -8.25 2.78
CA ILE A 92 -3.63 -8.22 1.34
C ILE A 92 -3.62 -9.64 0.75
N LEU A 93 -2.87 -10.55 1.36
CA LEU A 93 -2.57 -11.86 0.77
C LEU A 93 -3.82 -12.69 0.46
N PRO A 94 -4.86 -12.74 1.31
CA PRO A 94 -6.06 -13.53 1.02
C PRO A 94 -6.83 -13.05 -0.22
N GLU A 95 -6.81 -11.74 -0.49
CA GLU A 95 -7.60 -11.12 -1.56
C GLU A 95 -6.78 -10.89 -2.85
N LEU A 96 -5.46 -11.02 -2.80
CA LEU A 96 -4.57 -10.57 -3.87
C LEU A 96 -4.90 -11.20 -5.23
N SER A 97 -5.19 -12.50 -5.29
CA SER A 97 -5.58 -13.18 -6.52
C SER A 97 -6.89 -12.66 -7.10
N HIS A 98 -7.88 -12.38 -6.24
CA HIS A 98 -9.15 -11.82 -6.67
C HIS A 98 -9.00 -10.38 -7.16
N MET A 99 -8.21 -9.56 -6.46
CA MET A 99 -7.89 -8.21 -6.89
C MET A 99 -7.24 -8.19 -8.28
N LEU A 100 -6.25 -9.05 -8.53
CA LEU A 100 -5.58 -9.15 -9.83
C LEU A 100 -6.53 -9.61 -10.95
N TYR A 101 -7.48 -10.49 -10.66
CA TYR A 101 -8.52 -10.87 -11.62
C TYR A 101 -9.40 -9.67 -11.98
N VAL A 102 -9.85 -8.90 -10.98
CA VAL A 102 -10.77 -7.77 -11.17
C VAL A 102 -10.13 -6.61 -11.94
N ILE A 103 -8.84 -6.35 -11.74
CA ILE A 103 -8.19 -5.24 -12.46
C ILE A 103 -7.81 -5.59 -13.90
N LYS A 104 -7.69 -6.89 -14.23
CA LYS A 104 -7.33 -7.37 -15.59
C LYS A 104 -8.54 -7.76 -16.43
N SER A 105 -9.76 -7.64 -15.89
CA SER A 105 -11.03 -7.96 -16.57
C SER A 105 -11.65 -6.75 -17.23
#